data_AF-A0A1R1J4K3-F1
#
_entry.id   AF-A0A1R1J4K3-F1
#
_cell.length_a   1.000
_cell.length_b   1.000
_cell.length_c   1.000
_cell.angle_alpha   90.00
_cell.angle_beta   90.00
_cell.angle_gamma   90.00
#
_symmetry.space_group_name_H-M   'P 1'
#
loop_
_entity.id
_entity.type
_entity.pdbx_description
1 polymer ?
#
loop_
_entity_poly.entity_id
_entity_poly.type
_entity_poly.pdbx_seq_one_letter_code
_entity_poly.pdbx_strand_id
1 'polypeptide(L)'
;MTILISVVGTVILLAVASPRLMRAWCKVLPGGTRASARGSHALRHPHGTARDAAQEAARFAALDARAADACATELERLASAGSTRAASERAASERAADDFPSTLARKQLVRERARKAREHAARARAHAGAARFALQRDARNDDDSQREDELRRHASLANQAHLNARDLLEFTLASEKRSDL
;
A
#
# COMPACT_ATOMS: atom_id res chain seq x y z
N MET A 1 5.92 23.44 -16.94
CA MET A 1 5.38 22.08 -16.66
C MET A 1 6.34 21.27 -15.78
N THR A 2 6.70 21.79 -14.60
CA THR A 2 7.74 21.20 -13.72
C THR A 2 7.27 20.94 -12.29
N ILE A 3 6.04 21.35 -11.94
CA ILE A 3 5.53 21.29 -10.55
C ILE A 3 4.89 19.93 -10.23
N LEU A 4 4.38 19.19 -11.23
CA LEU A 4 3.66 17.92 -11.01
C LEU A 4 4.57 16.73 -10.65
N ILE A 5 5.85 16.75 -11.05
CA ILE A 5 6.80 15.68 -10.74
C ILE A 5 7.27 15.75 -9.27
N SER A 6 7.26 16.95 -8.69
CA SER A 6 7.69 17.17 -7.30
C SER A 6 6.69 16.62 -6.28
N VAL A 7 5.38 16.78 -6.53
CA VAL A 7 4.33 16.33 -5.60
C VAL A 7 4.27 14.80 -5.53
N VAL A 8 4.36 14.11 -6.67
CA VAL A 8 4.35 12.63 -6.73
C VAL A 8 5.57 12.05 -6.02
N GLY A 9 6.75 12.64 -6.21
CA GLY A 9 7.97 12.23 -5.51
C GLY A 9 7.89 12.39 -3.98
N THR A 10 7.27 13.47 -3.48
CA THR A 10 7.11 13.68 -2.04
C THR A 10 6.10 12.73 -1.39
N VAL A 11 5.04 12.33 -2.10
CA VAL A 11 4.06 11.34 -1.59
C VAL A 11 4.70 9.96 -1.46
N ILE A 12 5.55 9.57 -2.42
CA ILE A 12 6.29 8.30 -2.38
C ILE A 12 7.33 8.32 -1.25
N LEU A 13 8.04 9.43 -1.04
CA LEU A 13 9.01 9.59 0.05
C LEU A 13 8.35 9.55 1.44
N LEU A 14 7.16 10.15 1.60
CA LEU A 14 6.42 10.09 2.86
C LEU A 14 5.94 8.67 3.17
N ALA A 15 5.52 7.90 2.15
CA ALA A 15 5.09 6.51 2.29
C ALA A 15 6.24 5.55 2.64
N VAL A 16 7.47 5.85 2.23
CA VAL A 16 8.66 5.03 2.53
C VAL A 16 9.26 5.34 3.92
N ALA A 17 8.94 6.48 4.52
CA ALA A 17 9.40 6.84 5.86
C ALA A 17 8.57 6.16 6.99
N SER A 18 7.27 5.89 6.77
CA SER A 18 6.37 5.29 7.76
C SER A 18 6.72 3.87 8.25
N PRO A 19 7.25 2.94 7.42
CA PRO A 19 7.60 1.59 7.87
C PRO A 19 8.72 1.57 8.92
N ARG A 20 9.60 2.59 8.93
CA ARG A 20 10.71 2.68 9.90
C ARG A 20 10.24 3.13 11.28
N LEU A 21 9.16 3.91 11.36
CA LEU A 21 8.52 4.26 12.64
C LEU A 21 7.78 3.06 13.25
N MET A 22 7.08 2.23 12.45
CA MET A 22 6.43 1.02 12.99
C MET A 22 7.43 -0.02 13.53
N ARG A 23 8.63 -0.16 12.93
CA ARG A 23 9.67 -1.07 13.47
C ARG A 23 10.24 -0.64 14.82
N ALA A 24 10.15 0.64 15.18
CA ALA A 24 10.55 1.12 16.50
C ALA A 24 9.52 0.76 17.59
N TRP A 25 8.24 0.66 17.22
CA TRP A 25 7.17 0.31 18.15
C TRP A 25 7.13 -1.18 18.51
N CYS A 26 7.54 -2.08 17.59
CA CYS A 26 7.62 -3.52 17.88
C CYS A 26 8.81 -3.93 18.78
N LYS A 27 9.73 -3.02 19.12
CA LYS A 27 10.98 -3.37 19.84
C LYS A 27 11.02 -2.97 21.33
N VAL A 28 10.01 -2.29 21.87
CA VAL A 28 10.01 -1.89 23.29
C VAL A 28 9.11 -2.81 24.09
N LEU A 29 9.62 -4.02 24.35
CA LEU A 29 9.30 -4.79 25.55
C LEU A 29 10.64 -5.25 26.14
N PRO A 30 10.93 -4.83 27.37
CA PRO A 30 11.44 -5.80 28.34
C PRO A 30 10.70 -5.69 29.68
N GLY A 31 10.27 -6.84 30.19
CA GLY A 31 9.80 -6.98 31.57
C GLY A 31 10.95 -6.91 32.58
N GLY A 32 10.62 -6.55 33.83
CA GLY A 32 11.50 -6.78 34.99
C GLY A 32 11.51 -5.70 36.10
N THR A 33 10.49 -5.73 36.97
CA THR A 33 10.44 -5.42 38.43
C THR A 33 11.08 -4.19 39.11
N ARG A 34 10.22 -3.58 39.96
CA ARG A 34 10.40 -3.01 41.34
C ARG A 34 10.58 -1.48 41.56
N ALA A 35 9.47 -0.92 42.09
CA ALA A 35 9.32 -0.15 43.34
C ALA A 35 9.67 1.36 43.42
N SER A 36 8.59 2.11 43.69
CA SER A 36 8.45 3.26 44.61
C SER A 36 9.08 4.60 44.26
N ALA A 37 8.23 5.59 43.94
CA ALA A 37 8.04 6.77 44.80
C ALA A 37 6.86 7.66 44.32
N ARG A 38 5.97 7.95 45.28
CA ARG A 38 4.94 9.01 45.34
C ARG A 38 5.11 10.20 44.38
N GLY A 39 4.03 10.52 43.66
CA GLY A 39 3.80 11.82 43.04
C GLY A 39 2.37 11.92 42.51
N SER A 40 1.59 12.80 43.10
CA SER A 40 0.14 12.93 43.02
C SER A 40 -0.39 13.36 41.64
N HIS A 41 -1.62 12.92 41.34
CA HIS A 41 -2.57 13.55 40.41
C HIS A 41 -2.19 13.68 38.92
N ALA A 42 -2.49 12.62 38.15
CA ALA A 42 -2.98 12.75 36.77
C ALA A 42 -3.75 11.48 36.35
N LEU A 43 -4.93 11.23 36.93
CA LEU A 43 -5.90 10.32 36.32
C LEU A 43 -6.56 11.06 35.14
N ARG A 44 -5.83 11.18 34.02
CA ARG A 44 -6.36 11.65 32.74
C ARG A 44 -6.41 10.45 31.78
N HIS A 45 -7.60 9.87 31.73
CA HIS A 45 -8.18 8.92 30.77
C HIS A 45 -7.25 8.18 29.77
N PRO A 46 -7.12 6.84 29.90
CA PRO A 46 -6.54 5.99 28.85
C PRO A 46 -7.39 5.91 27.55
N HIS A 47 -8.65 6.37 27.58
CA HIS A 47 -9.54 6.31 26.41
C HIS A 47 -9.18 7.29 25.28
N GLY A 48 -8.48 8.40 25.57
CA GLY A 48 -8.06 9.36 24.54
C GLY A 48 -7.00 8.77 23.61
N THR A 49 -5.98 8.13 24.20
CA THR A 49 -4.85 7.55 23.46
C THR A 49 -5.26 6.35 22.60
N ALA A 50 -6.18 5.52 23.09
CA ALA A 50 -6.68 4.36 22.32
C ALA A 50 -7.51 4.79 21.11
N ARG A 51 -8.36 5.81 21.29
CA ARG A 51 -9.16 6.38 20.19
C ARG A 51 -8.28 7.03 19.13
N ASP A 52 -7.23 7.74 19.54
CA ASP A 52 -6.27 8.36 18.62
C ASP A 52 -5.49 7.29 17.82
N ALA A 53 -5.04 6.22 18.49
CA ALA A 53 -4.37 5.09 17.84
C ALA A 53 -5.28 4.36 16.84
N ALA A 54 -6.54 4.13 17.21
CA ALA A 54 -7.57 3.53 16.36
C ALA A 54 -7.84 4.38 15.10
N GLN A 55 -7.95 5.69 15.27
CA GLN A 55 -8.15 6.63 14.16
C GLN A 55 -6.94 6.66 13.23
N GLU A 56 -5.72 6.64 13.78
CA GLU A 56 -4.50 6.61 13.01
C GLU A 56 -4.33 5.29 12.24
N ALA A 57 -4.66 4.14 12.85
CA ALA A 57 -4.65 2.85 12.17
C ALA A 57 -5.59 2.82 10.96
N ALA A 58 -6.82 3.33 11.10
CA ALA A 58 -7.77 3.43 10.00
C ALA A 58 -7.29 4.40 8.91
N ARG A 59 -6.63 5.49 9.29
CA ARG A 59 -6.02 6.44 8.34
C ARG A 59 -4.90 5.79 7.54
N PHE A 60 -4.00 5.04 8.18
CA PHE A 60 -2.95 4.29 7.49
C PHE A 60 -3.53 3.25 6.53
N ALA A 61 -4.54 2.49 6.96
CA ALA A 61 -5.21 1.53 6.08
C ALA A 61 -5.75 2.20 4.80
N ALA A 62 -6.33 3.41 4.92
CA ALA A 62 -6.82 4.18 3.78
C ALA A 62 -5.69 4.70 2.88
N LEU A 63 -4.53 5.08 3.45
CA LEU A 63 -3.36 5.47 2.69
C LEU A 63 -2.78 4.28 1.92
N ASP A 64 -2.67 3.11 2.55
CA ASP A 64 -2.20 1.88 1.91
C ASP A 64 -3.11 1.46 0.76
N ALA A 65 -4.43 1.56 0.92
CA ALA A 65 -5.36 1.30 -0.16
C ALA A 65 -5.12 2.22 -1.38
N ARG A 66 -4.89 3.52 -1.14
CA ARG A 66 -4.57 4.49 -2.22
C ARG A 66 -3.21 4.21 -2.86
N ALA A 67 -2.22 3.81 -2.07
CA ALA A 67 -0.89 3.47 -2.58
C ALA A 67 -0.92 2.19 -3.43
N ALA A 68 -1.69 1.18 -3.00
CA ALA A 68 -1.94 -0.03 -3.78
C ALA A 68 -2.62 0.30 -5.13
N ASP A 69 -3.60 1.21 -5.12
CA ASP A 69 -4.24 1.71 -6.33
C ASP A 69 -3.27 2.40 -7.28
N ALA A 70 -2.40 3.27 -6.75
CA ALA A 70 -1.38 3.94 -7.55
C ALA A 70 -0.43 2.92 -8.21
N CYS A 71 -0.04 1.87 -7.48
CA CYS A 71 0.78 0.80 -8.04
C CYS A 71 0.08 0.05 -9.17
N ALA A 72 -1.21 -0.28 -8.99
CA ALA A 72 -2.01 -0.94 -10.02
C ALA A 72 -2.17 -0.07 -11.27
N THR A 73 -2.47 1.22 -11.10
CA THR A 73 -2.61 2.17 -12.21
C THR A 73 -1.31 2.39 -12.98
N GLU A 74 -0.15 2.40 -12.31
CA GLU A 74 1.13 2.49 -13.00
C GLU A 74 1.42 1.22 -13.83
N LEU A 75 1.11 0.03 -13.31
CA LEU A 75 1.22 -1.21 -14.08
C LEU A 75 0.25 -1.27 -15.26
N GLU A 76 -0.99 -0.80 -15.09
CA GLU A 76 -1.96 -0.66 -16.18
C GLU A 76 -1.42 0.29 -17.27
N ARG A 77 -0.82 1.42 -16.88
CA ARG A 77 -0.18 2.36 -17.80
C ARG A 77 0.98 1.72 -18.55
N LEU A 78 1.84 0.95 -17.89
CA LEU A 78 2.93 0.20 -18.55
C LEU A 78 2.38 -0.82 -19.55
N ALA A 79 1.33 -1.55 -19.16
CA ALA A 79 0.65 -2.52 -20.04
C ALA A 79 0.04 -1.86 -21.29
N SER A 80 -0.51 -0.67 -21.15
CA SER A 80 -1.07 0.12 -22.26
C SER A 80 0.01 0.75 -23.14
N ALA A 81 1.10 1.28 -22.56
CA ALA A 81 2.20 1.87 -23.30
C ALA A 81 2.86 0.84 -24.25
N GLY A 82 3.10 -0.38 -23.77
CA GLY A 82 3.58 -1.48 -24.60
C GLY A 82 2.62 -1.86 -25.73
N SER A 83 1.32 -1.63 -25.56
CA SER A 83 0.30 -1.85 -26.59
C SER A 83 0.31 -0.75 -27.66
N THR A 84 0.49 0.51 -27.27
CA THR A 84 0.54 1.64 -28.21
C THR A 84 1.78 1.61 -29.11
N ARG A 85 2.96 1.29 -28.54
CA ARG A 85 4.19 1.12 -29.31
C ARG A 85 4.08 -0.04 -30.31
N ALA A 86 3.46 -1.15 -29.91
CA ALA A 86 3.19 -2.29 -30.80
C ALA A 86 2.25 -1.92 -31.96
N ALA A 87 1.20 -1.13 -31.70
CA ALA A 87 0.26 -0.69 -32.72
C ALA A 87 0.92 0.27 -33.72
N SER A 88 1.77 1.20 -33.24
CA SER A 88 2.54 2.09 -34.12
C SER A 88 3.60 1.35 -34.93
N GLU A 89 4.27 0.35 -34.34
CA GLU A 89 5.23 -0.51 -35.04
C GLU A 89 4.53 -1.33 -36.13
N ARG A 90 3.36 -1.93 -35.86
CA ARG A 90 2.57 -2.65 -36.88
C ARG A 90 2.08 -1.74 -38.00
N ALA A 91 1.65 -0.52 -37.70
CA ALA A 91 1.23 0.45 -38.71
C ALA A 91 2.41 0.96 -39.56
N ALA A 92 3.61 1.08 -38.97
CA ALA A 92 4.84 1.41 -39.69
C ALA A 92 5.45 0.20 -40.43
N SER A 93 4.99 -1.02 -40.12
CA SER A 93 5.61 -2.27 -40.51
C SER A 93 4.62 -3.19 -41.23
N GLU A 94 4.06 -2.72 -42.35
CA GLU A 94 3.51 -3.61 -43.38
C GLU A 94 4.60 -4.52 -44.02
N ARG A 95 5.86 -4.48 -43.54
CA ARG A 95 6.96 -5.37 -43.98
C ARG A 95 7.77 -6.08 -42.89
N ALA A 96 7.54 -5.85 -41.60
CA ALA A 96 8.27 -6.54 -40.52
C ALA A 96 7.42 -6.62 -39.23
N ALA A 97 6.24 -7.21 -39.34
CA ALA A 97 5.36 -7.48 -38.20
C ALA A 97 5.76 -8.79 -37.48
N ASP A 98 7.05 -8.99 -37.22
CA ASP A 98 7.51 -10.05 -36.31
C ASP A 98 7.66 -9.45 -34.92
N ASP A 99 6.51 -9.24 -34.27
CA ASP A 99 6.46 -9.20 -32.81
C ASP A 99 6.98 -10.58 -32.36
N PHE A 100 8.29 -10.69 -32.11
CA PHE A 100 8.91 -11.95 -31.72
C PHE A 100 8.09 -12.58 -30.57
N PRO A 101 7.92 -13.92 -30.53
CA PRO A 101 7.12 -14.58 -29.50
C PRO A 101 7.49 -14.15 -28.06
N SER A 102 8.76 -13.80 -27.82
CA SER A 102 9.27 -13.24 -26.57
C SER A 102 8.69 -11.87 -26.21
N THR A 103 8.46 -10.98 -27.19
CA THR A 103 7.88 -9.65 -26.99
C THR A 103 6.39 -9.72 -26.67
N LEU A 104 5.64 -10.59 -27.35
CA LEU A 104 4.24 -10.83 -27.04
C LEU A 104 4.07 -11.46 -25.65
N ALA A 105 4.89 -12.45 -25.31
CA ALA A 105 4.90 -13.05 -23.98
C ALA A 105 5.20 -12.02 -22.88
N ARG A 106 6.16 -11.10 -23.11
CA ARG A 106 6.46 -9.98 -22.19
C ARG A 106 5.25 -9.04 -22.02
N LYS A 107 4.64 -8.59 -23.11
CA LYS A 107 3.44 -7.71 -23.06
C LYS A 107 2.29 -8.36 -22.27
N GLN A 108 2.05 -9.65 -22.47
CA GLN A 108 1.04 -10.39 -21.70
C GLN A 108 1.41 -10.52 -20.23
N LEU A 109 2.67 -10.78 -19.91
CA LEU A 109 3.15 -10.86 -18.54
C LEU A 109 2.94 -9.53 -17.77
N VAL A 110 3.18 -8.38 -18.42
CA VAL A 110 2.91 -7.06 -17.82
C VAL A 110 1.42 -6.86 -17.57
N ARG A 111 0.54 -7.24 -18.52
CA ARG A 111 -0.92 -7.19 -18.35
C ARG A 111 -1.40 -8.06 -17.18
N GLU A 112 -0.86 -9.27 -17.07
CA GLU A 112 -1.18 -10.19 -15.97
C GLU A 112 -0.76 -9.63 -14.61
N ARG A 113 0.42 -9.01 -14.53
CA ARG A 113 0.87 -8.32 -13.31
C ARG A 113 0.00 -7.12 -12.96
N ALA A 114 -0.45 -6.36 -13.96
CA ALA A 114 -1.39 -5.26 -13.75
C ALA A 114 -2.72 -5.77 -13.17
N ARG A 115 -3.28 -6.85 -13.74
CA ARG A 115 -4.48 -7.50 -13.20
C ARG A 115 -4.29 -7.94 -11.75
N LYS A 116 -3.19 -8.63 -11.45
CA LYS A 116 -2.89 -9.08 -10.09
C LYS A 116 -2.68 -7.92 -9.10
N ALA A 117 -2.01 -6.85 -9.52
CA ALA A 117 -1.86 -5.64 -8.71
C ALA A 117 -3.22 -4.99 -8.42
N ARG A 118 -4.15 -5.00 -9.39
CA ARG A 118 -5.51 -4.50 -9.19
C ARG A 118 -6.30 -5.32 -8.16
N GLU A 119 -6.12 -6.64 -8.14
CA GLU A 119 -6.70 -7.50 -7.09
C GLU A 119 -6.13 -7.17 -5.71
N HIS A 120 -4.83 -6.91 -5.60
CA HIS A 120 -4.21 -6.45 -4.35
C HIS A 120 -4.76 -5.09 -3.91
N ALA A 121 -4.94 -4.16 -4.84
CA ALA A 121 -5.56 -2.86 -4.54
C ALA A 121 -7.01 -3.01 -4.06
N ALA A 122 -7.79 -3.90 -4.69
CA ALA A 122 -9.15 -4.21 -4.24
C ALA A 122 -9.17 -4.80 -2.82
N ARG A 123 -8.25 -5.72 -2.49
CA ARG A 123 -8.08 -6.25 -1.13
C ARG A 123 -7.72 -5.16 -0.11
N ALA A 124 -6.78 -4.27 -0.46
CA ALA A 124 -6.39 -3.16 0.41
C ALA A 124 -7.58 -2.23 0.69
N ARG A 125 -8.38 -1.90 -0.33
CA ARG A 125 -9.61 -1.12 -0.17
C ARG A 125 -10.63 -1.81 0.73
N ALA A 126 -10.83 -3.12 0.56
CA ALA A 126 -11.75 -3.88 1.40
C ALA A 126 -11.34 -3.83 2.88
N HIS A 127 -10.05 -3.99 3.17
CA HIS A 127 -9.54 -3.89 4.54
C HIS A 127 -9.58 -2.45 5.09
N ALA A 128 -9.31 -1.44 4.27
CA ALA A 128 -9.51 -0.04 4.66
C ALA A 128 -10.98 0.27 4.97
N GLY A 129 -11.91 -0.29 4.19
CA GLY A 129 -13.35 -0.20 4.43
C GLY A 129 -13.76 -0.89 5.74
N ALA A 130 -13.25 -2.09 5.99
CA ALA A 130 -13.49 -2.83 7.24
C ALA A 130 -12.90 -2.10 8.46
N ALA A 131 -11.68 -1.54 8.35
CA ALA A 131 -11.11 -0.70 9.39
C ALA A 131 -11.99 0.52 9.68
N ARG A 132 -12.47 1.21 8.63
CA ARG A 132 -13.39 2.33 8.81
C ARG A 132 -14.71 1.92 9.48
N PHE A 133 -15.26 0.78 9.10
CA PHE A 133 -16.47 0.24 9.72
C PHE A 133 -16.25 -0.06 11.22
N ALA A 134 -15.16 -0.75 11.56
CA ALA A 134 -14.79 -1.00 12.96
C ALA A 134 -14.58 0.31 13.74
N LEU A 135 -14.00 1.35 13.12
CA LEU A 135 -13.84 2.68 13.73
C LEU A 135 -15.16 3.43 13.92
N GLN A 136 -16.22 3.09 13.19
CA GLN A 136 -17.52 3.75 13.29
C GLN A 136 -18.54 2.96 14.13
N ARG A 137 -18.27 1.67 14.37
CA ARG A 137 -19.08 0.80 15.23
C ARG A 137 -19.27 1.41 16.62
N ASP A 138 -20.51 1.42 17.12
CA ASP A 138 -20.86 2.07 18.37
C ASP A 138 -20.19 1.34 19.55
N ALA A 139 -19.51 2.08 20.44
CA ALA A 139 -18.74 1.53 21.56
C ALA A 139 -19.62 0.95 22.68
N ARG A 140 -20.95 1.08 22.55
CA ARG A 140 -21.91 0.67 23.59
C ARG A 140 -22.03 -0.85 23.76
N ASN A 141 -21.59 -1.65 22.78
CA ASN A 141 -21.78 -3.11 22.77
C ASN A 141 -20.48 -3.92 22.57
N ASP A 142 -19.32 -3.29 22.43
CA ASP A 142 -18.06 -3.96 22.15
C ASP A 142 -16.98 -3.60 23.18
N ASP A 143 -16.15 -4.59 23.53
CA ASP A 143 -14.90 -4.37 24.25
C ASP A 143 -13.98 -3.49 23.37
N ASP A 144 -13.63 -2.30 23.90
CA ASP A 144 -12.73 -1.34 23.25
C ASP A 144 -11.42 -2.00 22.80
N SER A 145 -10.95 -3.01 23.54
CA SER A 145 -9.72 -3.77 23.25
C SER A 145 -9.87 -4.62 21.99
N GLN A 146 -10.96 -5.38 21.89
CA GLN A 146 -11.24 -6.24 20.74
C GLN A 146 -11.40 -5.42 19.45
N ARG A 147 -12.05 -4.27 19.56
CA ARG A 147 -12.22 -3.33 18.44
C ARG A 147 -10.89 -2.76 17.97
N GLU A 148 -10.01 -2.40 18.90
CA GLU A 148 -8.68 -1.89 18.57
C GLU A 148 -7.83 -2.95 17.85
N ASP A 149 -7.88 -4.20 18.31
CA ASP A 149 -7.15 -5.30 17.66
C ASP A 149 -7.71 -5.62 16.27
N GLU A 150 -9.03 -5.56 16.08
CA GLU A 150 -9.67 -5.67 14.77
C GLU A 150 -9.20 -4.58 13.80
N LEU A 151 -9.11 -3.32 14.28
CA LEU A 151 -8.59 -2.20 13.51
C LEU A 151 -7.13 -2.40 13.09
N ARG A 152 -6.27 -2.76 14.05
CA ARG A 152 -4.84 -3.02 13.78
C ARG A 152 -4.66 -4.17 12.79
N ARG A 153 -5.48 -5.22 12.89
CA ARG A 153 -5.48 -6.35 11.96
C ARG A 153 -5.82 -5.88 10.55
N HIS A 154 -6.91 -5.11 10.39
CA HIS A 154 -7.30 -4.61 9.07
C HIS A 154 -6.30 -3.63 8.47
N ALA A 155 -5.71 -2.75 9.27
CA ALA A 155 -4.63 -1.88 8.82
C ALA A 155 -3.41 -2.68 8.34
N SER A 156 -3.01 -3.71 9.10
CA SER A 156 -1.89 -4.59 8.73
C SER A 156 -2.14 -5.35 7.43
N LEU A 157 -3.37 -5.84 7.21
CA LEU A 157 -3.76 -6.53 5.98
C LEU A 157 -3.83 -5.57 4.77
N ALA A 158 -4.28 -4.33 4.96
CA ALA A 158 -4.25 -3.30 3.92
C ALA A 158 -2.80 -2.98 3.49
N ASN A 159 -1.90 -2.80 4.46
CA ASN A 159 -0.46 -2.63 4.21
C ASN A 159 0.14 -3.83 3.47
N GLN A 160 -0.15 -5.06 3.90
CA GLN A 160 0.35 -6.25 3.22
C GLN A 160 -0.13 -6.33 1.76
N ALA A 161 -1.39 -6.00 1.50
CA ALA A 161 -1.92 -5.93 0.14
C ALA A 161 -1.23 -4.85 -0.70
N HIS A 162 -0.97 -3.67 -0.12
CA HIS A 162 -0.16 -2.62 -0.75
C HIS A 162 1.26 -3.10 -1.09
N LEU A 163 1.99 -3.70 -0.14
CA LEU A 163 3.34 -4.21 -0.38
C LEU A 163 3.38 -5.22 -1.55
N ASN A 164 2.40 -6.13 -1.62
CA ASN A 164 2.31 -7.07 -2.75
C ASN A 164 2.09 -6.36 -4.10
N ALA A 165 1.26 -5.30 -4.15
CA ALA A 165 1.06 -4.52 -5.37
C ALA A 165 2.34 -3.77 -5.77
N ARG A 166 3.06 -3.25 -4.77
CA ARG A 166 4.33 -2.54 -4.95
C ARG A 166 5.43 -3.47 -5.46
N ASP A 167 5.57 -4.67 -4.90
CA ASP A 167 6.57 -5.65 -5.34
C ASP A 167 6.37 -6.03 -6.81
N LEU A 168 5.11 -6.18 -7.26
CA LEU A 168 4.80 -6.41 -8.67
C LEU A 168 5.23 -5.24 -9.57
N LEU A 169 5.03 -4.00 -9.12
CA LEU A 169 5.47 -2.81 -9.84
C LEU A 169 6.99 -2.73 -9.90
N GLU A 170 7.69 -2.85 -8.76
CA GLU A 170 9.15 -2.78 -8.70
C GLU A 170 9.82 -3.89 -9.53
N PHE A 171 9.31 -5.12 -9.43
CA PHE A 171 9.78 -6.23 -10.25
C PHE A 171 9.61 -5.92 -11.74
N THR A 172 8.44 -5.39 -12.13
CA THR A 172 8.16 -5.08 -13.53
C THR A 172 9.05 -3.96 -14.06
N LEU A 173 9.22 -2.88 -13.30
CA LEU A 173 10.13 -1.79 -13.66
C LEU A 173 11.58 -2.29 -13.83
N ALA A 174 12.06 -3.13 -12.91
CA ALA A 174 13.39 -3.73 -12.98
C ALA A 174 13.54 -4.71 -14.16
N SER A 175 12.46 -5.39 -14.55
CA SER A 175 12.43 -6.26 -15.74
C SER A 175 12.50 -5.44 -17.02
N GLU A 176 11.67 -4.40 -17.15
CA GLU A 176 11.62 -3.57 -18.36
C GLU A 176 12.94 -2.81 -18.57
N LYS A 177 13.55 -2.26 -17.51
CA LYS A 177 14.85 -1.58 -17.62
C LYS A 177 15.97 -2.48 -18.17
N ARG A 178 15.92 -3.78 -17.88
CA ARG A 178 16.92 -4.75 -18.38
C ARG A 178 16.66 -5.20 -19.80
N SER A 179 15.44 -5.07 -20.30
CA SER A 179 15.09 -5.40 -21.69
C SER A 179 15.43 -4.28 -22.67
N ASP A 180 15.67 -3.06 -22.18
CA ASP A 180 16.07 -1.90 -22.97
C ASP A 180 17.62 -1.72 -23.08
N LEU A 181 18.40 -2.63 -22.47
CA LEU A 181 19.86 -2.72 -22.56
C LEU A 181 20.26 -3.79 -23.59
#